data_AF-A0A917KQY9-F1
#
_entry.id   AF-A0A917KQY9-F1
#
_cell.length_a   1.000
_cell.length_b   1.000
_cell.length_c   1.000
_cell.angle_alpha   90.00
_cell.angle_beta   90.00
_cell.angle_gamma   90.00
#
_symmetry.space_group_name_H-M   'P 1'
#
loop_
_entity.id
_entity.type
_entity.pdbx_description
1 polymer ?
#
loop_
_entity_poly.entity_id
_entity_poly.type
_entity_poly.pdbx_seq_one_letter_code
_entity_poly.pdbx_strand_id
1 'polypeptide(L)'
;MRRGATLLIVSMLLAACSTGGERTLPMPAADAPIPDGMARITVARASSMLYLGVSAQVMVNDQRAGSLWRGERTFADVPAGPATVAVSGSSVPGRWVTRLPTLAGGRYEIEVAPRGALFAPALMLGYLGTALDAAANVEQGGAFALAIVSAAPPIGTPAPAASPTPIAATAGDRDERLAELRRLRSRGLITDDVYREEQRRVLAPMTGIPAPR
;
A
#
# COMPACT_ATOMS: atom_id res chain seq x y z
N MET A 1 -57.02 -19.37 0.62
CA MET A 1 -56.19 -18.73 -0.43
C MET A 1 -55.54 -17.44 0.10
N ARG A 2 -54.51 -17.49 0.97
CA ARG A 2 -53.81 -16.29 1.51
C ARG A 2 -52.37 -16.60 1.99
N ARG A 3 -51.56 -17.34 1.21
CA ARG A 3 -50.15 -17.65 1.57
C ARG A 3 -49.12 -17.33 0.46
N GLY A 4 -49.56 -16.83 -0.70
CA GLY A 4 -48.65 -16.58 -1.84
C GLY A 4 -48.06 -15.16 -1.92
N ALA A 5 -48.62 -14.18 -1.20
CA ALA A 5 -48.25 -12.76 -1.39
C ALA A 5 -47.07 -12.30 -0.52
N THR A 6 -46.74 -13.02 0.57
CA THR A 6 -45.69 -12.59 1.51
C THR A 6 -44.28 -12.98 1.05
N LEU A 7 -44.15 -13.97 0.16
CA LEU A 7 -42.84 -14.45 -0.31
C LEU A 7 -42.20 -13.53 -1.36
N LEU A 8 -42.99 -12.68 -2.03
CA LEU A 8 -42.51 -11.87 -3.16
C LEU A 8 -41.91 -10.53 -2.73
N ILE A 9 -42.22 -10.05 -1.52
CA ILE A 9 -41.73 -8.77 -0.99
C ILE A 9 -40.32 -8.92 -0.35
N VAL A 10 -40.00 -10.10 0.21
CA VAL A 10 -38.68 -10.36 0.82
C VAL A 10 -37.57 -10.44 -0.24
N SER A 11 -37.87 -10.90 -1.47
CA SER A 11 -36.89 -11.00 -2.56
C SER A 11 -36.44 -9.66 -3.14
N MET A 12 -37.26 -8.59 -3.00
CA MET A 12 -36.92 -7.26 -3.54
C MET A 12 -36.07 -6.41 -2.58
N LEU A 13 -35.96 -6.78 -1.31
CA LEU A 13 -35.19 -6.02 -0.31
C LEU A 13 -33.69 -6.34 -0.29
N LEU A 14 -33.21 -7.35 -1.04
CA LEU A 14 -31.77 -7.68 -1.14
C LEU A 14 -31.01 -6.96 -2.27
N ALA A 15 -31.69 -6.18 -3.12
CA ALA A 15 -31.05 -5.55 -4.29
C ALA A 15 -30.42 -4.15 -4.02
N ALA A 16 -30.45 -3.65 -2.78
CA ALA A 16 -29.96 -2.32 -2.43
C ALA A 16 -28.48 -2.28 -1.94
N CYS A 17 -27.66 -3.26 -2.32
CA CYS A 17 -26.23 -3.19 -2.04
C CYS A 17 -25.59 -2.15 -2.95
N SER A 18 -25.35 -0.97 -2.36
CA SER A 18 -24.59 0.17 -2.84
C SER A 18 -23.71 -0.08 -4.07
N THR A 19 -24.11 0.49 -5.20
CA THR A 19 -23.20 0.78 -6.30
C THR A 19 -22.28 1.93 -5.86
N GLY A 20 -21.31 1.62 -5.01
CA GLY A 20 -20.19 2.53 -4.78
C GLY A 20 -19.45 2.65 -6.10
N GLY A 21 -19.48 3.83 -6.72
CA GLY A 21 -18.76 4.07 -7.97
C GLY A 21 -17.28 3.72 -7.77
N GLU A 22 -16.78 2.81 -8.60
CA GLU A 22 -15.38 2.40 -8.58
C GLU A 22 -14.51 3.64 -8.85
N ARG A 23 -13.77 4.08 -7.83
CA ARG A 23 -12.89 5.25 -7.97
C ARG A 23 -11.70 4.84 -8.81
N THR A 24 -11.44 5.61 -9.87
CA THR A 24 -10.26 5.43 -10.72
C THR A 24 -9.12 6.31 -10.16
N LEU A 25 -7.95 5.72 -9.98
CA LEU A 25 -6.75 6.44 -9.56
C LEU A 25 -6.23 7.32 -10.71
N PRO A 26 -5.79 8.55 -10.42
CA PRO A 26 -5.04 9.33 -11.40
C PRO A 26 -3.74 8.60 -11.71
N MET A 27 -3.43 8.41 -13.00
CA MET A 27 -2.18 7.79 -13.42
C MET A 27 -1.07 8.85 -13.44
N PRO A 28 -0.05 8.76 -12.57
CA PRO A 28 1.10 9.66 -12.63
C PRO A 28 1.94 9.37 -13.89
N ALA A 29 2.66 10.38 -14.37
CA ALA A 29 3.67 10.16 -15.41
C ALA A 29 4.82 9.30 -14.84
N ALA A 30 5.41 8.45 -15.68
CA ALA A 30 6.44 7.49 -15.27
C ALA A 30 7.58 8.13 -14.48
N ASP A 31 8.08 9.27 -14.98
CA ASP A 31 9.23 9.99 -14.42
C ASP A 31 8.83 11.14 -13.46
N ALA A 32 7.53 11.30 -13.18
CA ALA A 32 7.10 12.33 -12.24
C ALA A 32 7.69 12.07 -10.84
N PRO A 33 8.07 13.10 -10.07
CA PRO A 33 8.42 12.94 -8.67
C PRO A 33 7.30 12.20 -7.90
N ILE A 34 7.68 11.37 -6.93
CA ILE A 34 6.72 10.73 -6.03
C ILE A 34 6.31 11.80 -5.00
N PRO A 35 5.00 12.06 -4.80
CA PRO A 35 4.57 13.02 -3.80
C PRO A 35 5.04 12.64 -2.38
N ASP A 36 5.25 13.64 -1.53
CA ASP A 36 5.67 13.43 -0.14
C ASP A 36 4.68 12.51 0.61
N GLY A 37 5.22 11.56 1.38
CA GLY A 37 4.43 10.58 2.12
C GLY A 37 3.80 9.46 1.28
N MET A 38 4.00 9.48 -0.05
CA MET A 38 3.49 8.45 -0.96
C MET A 38 4.62 7.49 -1.39
N ALA A 39 4.21 6.37 -1.96
CA ALA A 39 5.04 5.39 -2.65
C ALA A 39 4.48 5.15 -4.05
N ARG A 40 5.32 4.79 -5.01
CA ARG A 40 4.89 4.44 -6.37
C ARG A 40 4.88 2.94 -6.57
N ILE A 41 3.73 2.42 -6.98
CA ILE A 41 3.55 1.06 -7.48
C ILE A 41 3.50 1.10 -9.00
N THR A 42 4.40 0.38 -9.64
CA THR A 42 4.40 0.14 -11.09
C THR A 42 3.90 -1.27 -11.32
N VAL A 43 2.82 -1.42 -12.08
CA VAL A 43 2.27 -2.73 -12.44
C VAL A 43 2.44 -2.93 -13.94
N ALA A 44 3.18 -3.96 -14.34
CA ALA A 44 3.44 -4.28 -15.73
C ALA A 44 2.93 -5.67 -16.07
N ARG A 45 2.33 -5.85 -17.26
CA ARG A 45 1.86 -7.15 -17.72
C ARG A 45 2.88 -7.80 -18.65
N ALA A 46 3.19 -9.07 -18.38
CA ALA A 46 4.05 -9.90 -19.22
C ALA A 46 3.55 -9.97 -20.67
N SER A 47 4.47 -10.19 -21.62
CA SER A 47 4.20 -10.24 -23.05
C SER A 47 3.81 -11.63 -23.59
N SER A 48 3.36 -12.52 -22.72
CA SER A 48 3.03 -13.92 -23.02
C SER A 48 1.78 -14.12 -23.90
N MET A 49 1.72 -15.25 -24.61
CA MET A 49 0.59 -15.63 -25.48
C MET A 49 -0.61 -16.24 -24.74
N LEU A 50 -0.49 -16.61 -23.46
CA LEU A 50 -1.64 -17.08 -22.71
C LEU A 50 -2.54 -15.88 -22.35
N TYR A 51 -3.85 -16.00 -22.61
CA TYR A 51 -4.87 -14.96 -22.40
C TYR A 51 -4.69 -13.67 -23.23
N LEU A 52 -4.30 -13.81 -24.51
CA LEU A 52 -4.13 -12.69 -25.46
C LEU A 52 -5.34 -11.76 -25.59
N GLY A 53 -6.55 -12.31 -25.52
CA GLY A 53 -7.80 -11.56 -25.66
C GLY A 53 -8.38 -11.02 -24.35
N VAL A 54 -7.69 -11.22 -23.22
CA VAL A 54 -8.17 -10.80 -21.90
C VAL A 54 -7.27 -9.69 -21.40
N SER A 55 -7.84 -8.54 -21.02
CA SER A 55 -7.09 -7.49 -20.34
C SER A 55 -7.03 -7.76 -18.83
N ALA A 56 -5.92 -7.37 -18.21
CA ALA A 56 -5.73 -7.46 -16.77
C ALA A 56 -6.24 -6.17 -16.12
N GLN A 57 -7.34 -6.24 -15.38
CA GLN A 57 -7.86 -5.12 -14.59
C GLN A 57 -7.07 -5.04 -13.29
N VAL A 58 -6.37 -3.93 -13.08
CA VAL A 58 -5.52 -3.71 -11.91
C VAL A 58 -6.25 -2.79 -10.93
N MET A 59 -6.36 -3.26 -9.69
CA MET A 59 -6.85 -2.48 -8.57
C MET A 59 -5.72 -2.27 -7.56
N VAL A 60 -5.64 -1.07 -7.00
CA VAL A 60 -4.72 -0.71 -5.94
C VAL A 60 -5.52 -0.04 -4.83
N ASN A 61 -5.45 -0.58 -3.61
CA ASN A 61 -6.26 -0.15 -2.46
C ASN A 61 -7.75 -0.01 -2.80
N ASP A 62 -8.32 -1.03 -3.46
CA ASP A 62 -9.71 -1.09 -3.92
C ASP A 62 -10.12 0.01 -4.92
N GLN A 63 -9.16 0.70 -5.53
CA GLN A 63 -9.37 1.68 -6.59
C GLN A 63 -8.78 1.21 -7.90
N ARG A 64 -9.45 1.50 -9.02
CA ARG A 64 -9.00 1.07 -10.34
C ARG A 64 -7.76 1.85 -10.77
N ALA A 65 -6.64 1.16 -10.94
CA ALA A 65 -5.39 1.76 -11.41
C ALA A 65 -5.24 1.66 -12.94
N GLY A 66 -5.90 0.71 -13.58
CA GLY A 66 -5.88 0.61 -15.04
C GLY A 66 -6.33 -0.75 -15.58
N SER A 67 -6.33 -0.86 -16.90
CA SER A 67 -6.59 -2.09 -17.65
C SER A 67 -5.38 -2.35 -18.54
N LEU A 68 -4.63 -3.42 -18.29
CA LEU A 68 -3.39 -3.73 -18.99
C LEU A 68 -3.60 -4.78 -20.07
N TRP A 69 -3.39 -4.39 -21.32
CA TRP A 69 -3.08 -5.32 -22.39
C TRP A 69 -1.65 -5.85 -22.27
N ARG A 70 -1.34 -6.81 -23.13
CA ARG A 70 -0.06 -7.49 -23.15
C ARG A 70 1.10 -6.49 -23.32
N GLY A 71 2.07 -6.52 -22.42
CA GLY A 71 3.23 -5.62 -22.44
C GLY A 71 2.96 -4.20 -21.93
N GLU A 72 1.72 -3.87 -21.56
CA GLU A 72 1.40 -2.56 -20.99
C GLU A 72 1.78 -2.47 -19.52
N ARG A 73 1.86 -1.23 -19.03
CA ARG A 73 2.11 -0.91 -17.64
C ARG A 73 1.20 0.22 -17.16
N THR A 74 0.91 0.26 -15.87
CA THR A 74 0.26 1.38 -15.19
C THR A 74 1.03 1.76 -13.93
N PHE A 75 0.75 2.95 -13.43
CA PHE A 75 1.37 3.52 -12.24
C PHE A 75 0.28 3.93 -11.26
N ALA A 76 0.55 3.75 -9.97
CA ALA A 76 -0.30 4.23 -8.89
C ALA A 76 0.57 4.78 -7.77
N ASP A 77 0.30 6.02 -7.36
CA ASP A 77 0.89 6.59 -6.15
C ASP A 77 -0.06 6.28 -4.97
N VAL A 78 0.48 5.61 -3.95
CA VAL A 78 -0.26 5.17 -2.76
C VAL A 78 0.35 5.76 -1.50
N PRO A 79 -0.44 5.99 -0.43
CA PRO A 79 0.13 6.34 0.87
C PRO A 79 1.14 5.31 1.35
N ALA A 80 2.18 5.75 2.06
CA ALA A 80 3.05 4.85 2.79
C ALA A 80 2.25 4.04 3.84
N GLY A 81 2.55 2.75 3.97
CA GLY A 81 1.85 1.83 4.86
C GLY A 81 1.39 0.55 4.14
N PRO A 82 0.38 -0.16 4.66
CA PRO A 82 -0.15 -1.33 3.99
C PRO A 82 -0.80 -0.97 2.65
N ALA A 83 -0.33 -1.57 1.56
CA ALA A 83 -0.94 -1.47 0.24
C ALA A 83 -1.45 -2.84 -0.22
N THR A 84 -2.59 -2.82 -0.91
CA THR A 84 -3.17 -4.01 -1.56
C THR A 84 -3.20 -3.80 -3.06
N VAL A 85 -2.67 -4.75 -3.81
CA VAL A 85 -2.74 -4.79 -5.27
C VAL A 85 -3.51 -6.03 -5.67
N ALA A 86 -4.53 -5.86 -6.50
CA ALA A 86 -5.32 -6.96 -7.02
C ALA A 86 -5.37 -6.91 -8.55
N VAL A 87 -5.48 -8.08 -9.17
CA VAL A 87 -5.67 -8.21 -10.61
C VAL A 87 -6.77 -9.20 -10.94
N SER A 88 -7.61 -8.86 -11.90
CA SER A 88 -8.63 -9.76 -12.46
C SER A 88 -8.62 -9.72 -13.99
N GLY A 89 -9.21 -10.73 -14.63
CA GLY A 89 -9.41 -10.72 -16.08
C GLY A 89 -10.74 -10.07 -16.44
N SER A 90 -10.79 -9.29 -17.52
CA SER A 90 -12.01 -8.59 -17.96
C SER A 90 -13.22 -9.50 -18.21
N SER A 91 -12.99 -10.78 -18.54
CA SER A 91 -14.03 -11.77 -18.84
C SER A 91 -13.83 -13.10 -18.10
N VAL A 92 -12.96 -13.11 -17.09
CA VAL A 92 -12.58 -14.33 -16.38
C VAL A 92 -12.89 -14.18 -14.89
N PRO A 93 -13.73 -15.06 -14.31
CA PRO A 93 -14.03 -15.02 -12.88
C PRO A 93 -12.80 -15.13 -11.99
N GLY A 94 -12.85 -14.50 -10.82
CA GLY A 94 -11.78 -14.56 -9.82
C GLY A 94 -10.75 -13.44 -9.94
N ARG A 95 -9.89 -13.36 -8.94
CA ARG A 95 -8.84 -12.36 -8.83
C ARG A 95 -7.63 -12.91 -8.09
N TRP A 96 -6.49 -12.29 -8.32
CA TRP A 96 -5.29 -12.47 -7.52
C TRP A 96 -5.04 -11.23 -6.68
N VAL A 97 -4.79 -11.38 -5.38
CA VAL A 97 -4.54 -10.30 -4.44
C VAL A 97 -3.16 -10.46 -3.82
N THR A 98 -2.41 -9.38 -3.75
CA THR A 98 -1.11 -9.31 -3.08
C THR A 98 -1.08 -8.09 -2.17
N ARG A 99 -0.55 -8.28 -0.97
CA ARG A 99 -0.42 -7.22 0.04
C ARG A 99 1.04 -6.99 0.33
N LEU A 100 1.45 -5.73 0.37
CA LEU A 100 2.83 -5.35 0.68
C LEU A 100 2.87 -4.10 1.55
N PRO A 101 3.86 -3.97 2.46
CA PRO A 101 4.14 -2.71 3.11
C PRO A 101 4.87 -1.78 2.13
N THR A 102 4.45 -0.52 2.08
CA THR A 102 5.10 0.55 1.33
C THR A 102 5.71 1.57 2.27
N LEU A 103 6.81 2.18 1.82
CA LEU A 103 7.52 3.26 2.51
C LEU A 103 7.50 4.53 1.67
N ALA A 104 7.49 5.70 2.33
CA ALA A 104 7.50 6.99 1.65
C ALA A 104 8.72 7.12 0.72
N GLY A 105 8.49 7.60 -0.50
CA GLY A 105 9.48 7.64 -1.57
C GLY A 105 9.82 6.28 -2.20
N GLY A 106 9.17 5.21 -1.74
CA GLY A 106 9.44 3.86 -2.22
C GLY A 106 8.91 3.60 -3.62
N ARG A 107 9.58 2.70 -4.36
CA ARG A 107 9.22 2.21 -5.69
C ARG A 107 9.06 0.69 -5.63
N TYR A 108 7.93 0.21 -6.13
CA TYR A 108 7.58 -1.21 -6.12
C TYR A 108 7.17 -1.63 -7.53
N GLU A 109 7.85 -2.61 -8.10
CA GLU A 109 7.50 -3.17 -9.40
C GLU A 109 6.82 -4.52 -9.23
N ILE A 110 5.64 -4.63 -9.83
CA ILE A 110 4.81 -5.83 -9.78
C ILE A 110 4.55 -6.27 -11.21
N GLU A 111 4.83 -7.54 -11.48
CA GLU A 111 4.52 -8.18 -12.74
C GLU A 111 3.19 -8.93 -12.66
N VAL A 112 2.37 -8.74 -13.69
CA VAL A 112 1.15 -9.50 -13.95
C VAL A 112 1.49 -10.58 -14.98
N ALA A 113 1.46 -11.84 -14.56
CA ALA A 113 1.71 -13.00 -15.41
C ALA A 113 0.43 -13.85 -15.54
N PRO A 114 0.20 -14.53 -16.68
CA PRO A 114 -0.89 -15.50 -16.81
C PRO A 114 -0.75 -16.64 -15.80
N ARG A 115 -1.87 -17.08 -15.20
CA ARG A 115 -1.88 -18.27 -14.36
C ARG A 115 -2.22 -19.51 -15.18
N GLY A 116 -1.20 -20.36 -15.41
CA GLY A 116 -1.37 -21.64 -16.09
C GLY A 116 -2.33 -22.60 -15.36
N ALA A 117 -2.46 -22.50 -14.03
CA ALA A 117 -3.34 -23.37 -13.24
C ALA A 117 -4.83 -23.22 -13.61
N LEU A 118 -5.26 -22.07 -14.15
CA LEU A 118 -6.64 -21.89 -14.63
C LEU A 118 -6.90 -22.58 -15.98
N PHE A 119 -5.85 -22.89 -16.76
CA PHE A 119 -5.99 -23.42 -18.11
C PHE A 119 -6.73 -24.77 -18.14
N ALA A 120 -6.37 -25.71 -17.26
CA ALA A 120 -6.99 -27.03 -17.25
C ALA A 120 -8.49 -27.00 -16.84
N PRO A 121 -8.91 -26.33 -15.75
CA PRO A 121 -10.32 -26.15 -15.43
C PRO A 121 -11.11 -25.47 -16.56
N ALA A 122 -10.54 -24.43 -17.19
CA ALA A 122 -11.18 -23.74 -18.30
C ALA A 122 -11.36 -24.63 -19.53
N LEU A 123 -10.37 -25.47 -19.85
CA LEU A 123 -10.43 -26.39 -20.98
C LEU A 123 -11.47 -27.50 -20.75
N MET A 124 -11.55 -28.04 -19.54
CA MET A 124 -12.40 -29.20 -19.22
C MET A 124 -13.87 -28.83 -19.02
N LEU A 125 -14.14 -27.69 -18.36
CA LEU A 125 -15.48 -27.32 -17.92
C LEU A 125 -15.89 -25.91 -18.38
N GLY A 126 -15.12 -25.29 -19.26
CA GLY A 126 -15.40 -23.94 -19.77
C GLY A 126 -15.52 -22.92 -18.64
N TYR A 127 -16.54 -22.06 -18.75
CA TYR A 127 -16.83 -21.02 -17.77
C TYR A 127 -17.19 -21.57 -16.37
N LEU A 128 -17.83 -22.74 -16.30
CA LEU A 128 -18.13 -23.35 -15.00
C LEU A 128 -16.84 -23.75 -14.28
N GLY A 129 -15.87 -24.29 -15.01
CA GLY A 129 -14.55 -24.61 -14.46
C GLY A 129 -13.82 -23.40 -13.91
N THR A 130 -13.86 -22.27 -14.63
CA THR A 130 -13.22 -21.04 -14.17
C THR A 130 -13.93 -20.43 -12.96
N ALA A 131 -15.26 -20.53 -12.89
CA ALA A 131 -16.03 -20.09 -11.72
C ALA A 131 -15.75 -20.96 -10.49
N LEU A 132 -15.63 -22.28 -10.64
CA LEU A 132 -15.27 -23.19 -9.55
C LEU A 132 -13.84 -22.93 -9.05
N ASP A 133 -12.89 -22.74 -9.96
CA ASP A 133 -11.52 -22.35 -9.60
C ASP A 133 -11.50 -21.02 -8.83
N ALA A 134 -12.25 -20.02 -9.28
CA ALA A 134 -12.38 -18.74 -8.59
C ALA A 134 -13.02 -18.86 -7.20
N ALA A 135 -14.02 -19.73 -7.05
CA ALA A 135 -14.67 -19.99 -5.77
C ALA A 135 -13.75 -20.74 -4.78
N ALA A 136 -12.94 -21.68 -5.29
CA ALA A 136 -11.97 -22.41 -4.48
C ALA A 136 -10.75 -21.55 -4.10
N ASN A 137 -10.38 -20.57 -4.93
CA ASN A 137 -9.22 -19.70 -4.76
C ASN A 137 -9.63 -18.23 -4.68
N VAL A 138 -10.27 -17.82 -3.58
CA VAL A 138 -10.91 -16.49 -3.43
C VAL A 138 -9.95 -15.31 -3.69
N GLU A 139 -8.69 -15.42 -3.26
CA GLU A 139 -7.67 -14.37 -3.45
C GLU A 139 -6.53 -14.77 -4.39
N GLN A 140 -6.53 -16.00 -4.89
CA GLN A 140 -5.48 -16.56 -5.76
C GLN A 140 -6.11 -17.20 -7.00
N GLY A 141 -7.25 -16.68 -7.42
CA GLY A 141 -8.11 -17.17 -8.50
C GLY A 141 -7.99 -16.34 -9.79
N GLY A 142 -8.71 -16.72 -10.84
CA GLY A 142 -8.73 -15.99 -12.12
C GLY A 142 -7.53 -16.16 -13.06
N ALA A 143 -7.48 -15.37 -14.13
CA ALA A 143 -6.57 -15.58 -15.26
C ALA A 143 -5.11 -15.18 -15.00
N PHE A 144 -4.86 -14.34 -14.00
CA PHE A 144 -3.57 -13.71 -13.78
C PHE A 144 -3.08 -13.94 -12.36
N ALA A 145 -1.77 -13.85 -12.18
CA ALA A 145 -1.09 -13.83 -10.88
C ALA A 145 -0.19 -12.60 -10.80
N LEU A 146 0.11 -12.17 -9.56
CA LEU A 146 1.01 -11.06 -9.27
C LEU A 146 2.33 -11.59 -8.70
N ALA A 147 3.44 -11.04 -9.16
CA ALA A 147 4.77 -11.26 -8.61
C ALA A 147 5.43 -9.90 -8.31
N ILE A 148 6.03 -9.76 -7.13
CA ILE A 148 6.85 -8.58 -6.82
C ILE A 148 8.21 -8.80 -7.44
N VAL A 149 8.58 -7.97 -8.43
CA VAL A 149 9.83 -8.08 -9.17
C VAL A 149 10.93 -7.28 -8.51
N SER A 150 10.59 -6.09 -8.01
CA SER A 150 11.53 -5.23 -7.30
C SER A 150 10.82 -4.37 -6.24
N ALA A 151 11.57 -4.03 -5.20
CA ALA A 151 11.13 -3.13 -4.13
C ALA A 151 12.32 -2.31 -3.64
N ALA A 152 12.18 -0.99 -3.71
CA ALA A 152 13.15 -0.04 -3.21
C ALA A 152 12.45 0.97 -2.30
N PRO A 153 12.72 1.00 -0.99
CA PRO A 153 13.62 0.10 -0.24
C PRO A 153 13.10 -1.36 -0.21
N PRO A 154 13.97 -2.36 0.08
CA PRO A 154 13.56 -3.75 0.18
C PRO A 154 12.44 -3.96 1.20
N ILE A 155 11.52 -4.87 0.90
CA ILE A 155 10.42 -5.24 1.81
C ILE A 155 11.01 -5.79 3.12
N GLY A 156 10.51 -5.29 4.26
CA GLY A 156 11.04 -5.62 5.58
C GLY A 156 12.09 -4.64 6.11
N THR A 157 12.49 -3.63 5.30
CA THR A 157 13.22 -2.48 5.84
C THR A 157 12.30 -1.76 6.83
N PRO A 158 12.73 -1.55 8.09
CA PRO A 158 11.94 -0.75 9.01
C PRO A 158 11.71 0.61 8.38
N ALA A 159 10.47 1.12 8.45
CA ALA A 159 10.20 2.49 8.07
C ALA A 159 11.26 3.37 8.75
N PRO A 160 11.85 4.36 8.05
CA PRO A 160 12.66 5.36 8.73
C PRO A 160 11.77 5.86 9.86
N ALA A 161 12.17 5.58 11.10
CA ALA A 161 11.47 6.10 12.26
C ALA A 161 11.33 7.58 11.97
N ALA A 162 10.10 8.09 11.89
CA ALA A 162 9.86 9.49 11.59
C ALA A 162 10.87 10.25 12.45
N SER A 163 11.84 10.92 11.81
CA SER A 163 12.88 11.65 12.53
C SER A 163 12.10 12.43 13.56
N PRO A 164 12.32 12.22 14.88
CA PRO A 164 11.52 12.89 15.88
C PRO A 164 11.60 14.35 15.49
N THR A 165 10.46 14.92 15.08
CA THR A 165 10.36 16.35 14.82
C THR A 165 11.10 16.95 16.00
N PRO A 166 12.18 17.72 15.81
CA PRO A 166 12.80 18.38 16.94
C PRO A 166 11.70 19.28 17.48
N ILE A 167 10.99 18.78 18.49
CA ILE A 167 10.03 19.54 19.27
C ILE A 167 10.95 20.61 19.81
N ALA A 168 10.84 21.81 19.24
CA ALA A 168 11.61 22.94 19.70
C ALA A 168 11.31 23.03 21.19
N ALA A 169 12.26 22.58 22.02
CA ALA A 169 12.08 22.46 23.46
C ALA A 169 11.56 23.80 23.94
N THR A 170 10.30 23.81 24.40
CA THR A 170 9.69 25.04 24.88
C THR A 170 10.47 25.48 26.12
N ALA A 171 10.37 26.76 26.50
CA ALA A 171 11.07 27.25 27.69
C ALA A 171 10.74 26.40 28.94
N GLY A 172 9.51 25.89 29.03
CA GLY A 172 9.09 24.96 30.08
C GLY A 172 9.82 23.61 30.05
N ASP A 173 10.02 23.02 28.86
CA ASP A 173 10.74 21.76 28.72
C ASP A 173 12.23 21.90 29.10
N ARG A 174 12.83 23.08 28.86
CA ARG A 174 14.20 23.38 29.27
C ARG A 174 14.33 23.44 30.78
N ASP A 175 13.38 24.10 31.45
CA ASP A 175 13.39 24.22 32.91
C ASP A 175 13.21 22.86 33.59
N GLU A 176 12.33 22.00 33.07
CA GLU A 176 12.13 20.65 33.56
C GLU A 176 13.39 19.79 33.37
N ARG A 177 14.07 19.92 32.21
CA ARG A 177 15.32 19.20 31.95
C ARG A 177 16.46 19.65 32.87
N LEU A 178 16.55 20.94 33.18
CA LEU A 178 17.52 21.47 34.14
C LEU A 178 17.21 21.02 35.57
N ALA A 179 15.93 20.93 35.95
CA ALA A 179 15.52 20.41 37.25
C ALA A 179 15.91 18.93 37.43
N GLU A 180 15.77 18.13 36.38
CA GLU A 180 16.16 16.72 36.40
C GLU A 180 17.67 16.54 36.49
N LEU A 181 18.46 17.30 35.71
CA LEU A 181 19.92 17.28 35.82
C LEU A 181 20.40 17.62 37.24
N ARG A 182 19.73 18.57 37.92
CA ARG A 182 20.03 18.90 39.33
C ARG A 182 19.73 17.75 40.27
N ARG A 183 18.61 17.02 40.06
CA ARG A 183 18.25 15.82 40.84
C ARG A 183 19.23 14.68 40.63
N LEU A 184 19.67 14.43 39.41
CA LEU A 184 20.65 13.39 39.11
C LEU A 184 22.00 13.68 39.76
N ARG A 185 22.43 14.95 39.72
CA ARG A 185 23.65 15.41 40.40
C ARG A 185 23.54 15.25 41.92
N SER A 186 22.42 15.68 42.52
CA SER A 186 22.24 15.58 43.98
C SER A 186 22.18 14.14 44.49
N ARG A 187 21.78 13.20 43.63
CA ARG A 187 21.81 11.76 43.89
C ARG A 187 23.18 11.11 43.62
N GLY A 188 24.18 11.86 43.17
CA GLY A 188 25.50 11.34 42.80
C GLY A 188 25.50 10.44 41.55
N LEU A 189 24.46 10.51 40.72
CA LEU A 189 24.31 9.68 39.51
C LEU A 189 25.06 10.25 38.31
N ILE A 190 25.41 11.54 38.34
CA ILE A 190 26.22 12.21 37.33
C ILE A 190 27.29 13.06 37.99
N THR A 191 28.44 13.17 37.33
CA THR A 191 29.55 14.01 37.77
C THR A 191 29.31 15.48 37.43
N ASP A 192 30.01 16.37 38.12
CA ASP A 192 29.91 17.83 37.89
C ASP A 192 30.26 18.23 36.45
N ASP A 193 31.17 17.51 35.81
CA ASP A 193 31.59 17.77 34.43
C ASP A 193 30.49 17.41 33.43
N VAL A 194 29.84 16.25 33.62
CA VAL A 194 28.69 15.81 32.81
C VAL A 194 27.50 16.75 32.99
N TYR A 195 27.24 17.18 34.24
CA TYR A 195 26.18 18.14 34.53
C TYR A 195 26.40 19.48 33.79
N ARG A 196 27.63 20.01 33.78
CA ARG A 196 27.95 21.27 33.09
C ARG A 196 27.86 21.16 31.57
N GLU A 197 28.26 20.03 31.00
CA GLU A 197 28.17 19.81 29.56
C GLU A 197 26.70 19.73 29.10
N GLU A 198 25.87 18.98 29.82
CA GLU A 198 24.44 18.84 29.51
C GLU A 198 23.68 20.14 29.74
N GLN A 199 23.99 20.88 30.80
CA GLN A 199 23.42 22.21 31.02
C GLN A 199 23.76 23.18 29.87
N ARG A 200 24.98 23.10 29.32
CA ARG A 200 25.38 23.89 28.15
C ARG A 200 24.60 23.49 26.90
N ARG A 201 24.35 22.19 26.69
CA ARG A 201 23.54 21.69 25.56
C ARG A 201 22.09 22.15 25.63
N VAL A 202 21.49 22.14 26.82
CA VAL A 202 20.09 22.57 27.03
C VAL A 202 19.92 24.08 26.87
N LEU A 203 20.93 24.87 27.25
CA LEU A 203 20.91 26.34 27.18
C LEU A 203 21.47 26.92 25.88
N ALA A 204 22.10 26.11 25.03
CA ALA A 204 22.66 26.60 23.77
C ALA A 204 21.54 27.09 22.83
N PRO A 205 21.59 28.34 22.34
CA PRO A 205 20.71 28.76 21.26
C PRO A 205 21.06 27.98 20.00
N MET A 206 20.06 27.40 19.33
CA MET A 206 20.22 26.82 18.00
C MET A 206 20.64 27.95 17.03
N THR A 207 21.95 28.14 16.88
CA THR A 207 22.50 28.98 15.83
C THR A 207 22.31 28.25 14.51
N GLY A 208 21.66 28.95 13.59
CA GLY A 208 21.09 28.40 12.38
C GLY A 208 22.12 27.80 11.43
N ILE A 209 21.58 26.89 10.63
CA ILE A 209 22.02 26.45 9.32
C ILE A 209 22.80 27.59 8.60
N PRO A 210 24.07 27.41 8.22
CA PRO A 210 24.74 28.37 7.34
C PRO A 210 24.06 28.35 5.97
N ALA A 211 23.57 29.50 5.52
CA ALA A 211 23.03 29.66 4.17
C ALA A 211 24.12 29.39 3.12
N PRO A 212 23.82 28.66 2.03
CA PRO A 212 24.78 28.43 0.96
C PRO A 212 25.09 29.73 0.23
N ARG A 213 26.38 29.97 -0.02
CA ARG A 213 26.88 31.01 -0.93
C ARG A 213 26.83 30.52 -2.37
#